data_AF-A0A968VQN8-F1
#
_entry.id   AF-A0A968VQN8-F1
#
_cell.length_a   1.000
_cell.length_b   1.000
_cell.length_c   1.000
_cell.angle_alpha   90.00
_cell.angle_beta   90.00
_cell.angle_gamma   90.00
#
_symmetry.space_group_name_H-M   'P 1'
#
loop_
_entity.id
_entity.type
_entity.pdbx_description
1 polymer ?
#
loop_
_entity_poly.entity_id
_entity_poly.type
_entity_poly.pdbx_seq_one_letter_code
_entity_poly.pdbx_strand_id
1 'polypeptide(L)'
;MHRLKSSTRLILFAGIVVIALTGFWLFQSGSRAVTASERAAAEARWQAQSFAAYRISYREQSGRTICQQELLVTGEAIDQVVLNRCNQPATWTVSKLFRWIEGLEGERSRCFPGPGNCICRVAVTTAVDYDAQRGYPTEVRYAWTMGPNWGHGDYWRTLLTNPAFPGCSRPGFGGPVRVMVVLEPLP
;
A
#
# COMPACT_ATOMS: atom_id res chain seq x y z
N MET A 1 39.26 -39.40 -40.55
CA MET A 1 39.20 -38.28 -39.59
C MET A 1 37.94 -37.47 -39.89
N HIS A 2 36.97 -37.39 -38.97
CA HIS A 2 35.93 -36.34 -38.83
C HIS A 2 34.79 -36.85 -37.91
N ARG A 3 35.12 -37.06 -36.64
CA ARG A 3 34.17 -36.96 -35.53
C ARG A 3 34.52 -35.68 -34.77
N LEU A 4 33.56 -35.16 -34.00
CA LEU A 4 33.59 -33.91 -33.23
C LEU A 4 33.23 -32.64 -34.02
N LYS A 5 31.93 -32.31 -34.03
CA LYS A 5 31.44 -30.91 -34.13
C LYS A 5 29.98 -30.71 -33.69
N SER A 6 29.26 -31.77 -33.30
CA SER A 6 27.81 -31.69 -33.01
C SER A 6 27.47 -31.47 -31.52
N SER A 7 28.36 -31.81 -30.58
CA SER A 7 28.01 -31.86 -29.15
C SER A 7 28.09 -30.50 -28.43
N THR A 8 28.76 -29.50 -29.02
CA THR A 8 29.02 -28.21 -28.36
C THR A 8 27.83 -27.24 -28.47
N ARG A 9 26.93 -27.44 -29.45
CA ARG A 9 25.76 -26.56 -29.65
C ARG A 9 24.59 -26.87 -28.70
N LEU A 10 24.45 -28.11 -28.24
CA LEU A 10 23.35 -28.47 -27.32
C LEU A 10 23.57 -27.95 -25.89
N ILE A 11 24.82 -27.87 -25.44
CA ILE A 11 25.15 -27.47 -24.06
C ILE A 11 24.93 -25.96 -23.86
N LEU A 12 25.16 -25.15 -24.91
CA LEU A 12 24.97 -23.71 -24.87
C LEU A 12 23.48 -23.28 -24.80
N PHE A 13 22.58 -24.02 -25.46
CA PHE A 13 21.14 -23.74 -25.38
C PHE A 13 20.54 -24.15 -24.04
N ALA A 14 20.97 -25.26 -23.46
CA ALA A 14 20.49 -25.72 -22.16
C ALA A 14 20.86 -24.76 -21.01
N GLY A 15 22.06 -24.17 -21.04
CA GLY A 15 22.50 -23.20 -20.03
C GLY A 15 21.72 -21.88 -20.04
N ILE A 16 21.35 -21.37 -21.22
CA ILE A 16 20.61 -20.11 -21.36
C ILE A 16 19.16 -20.25 -20.89
N VAL A 17 18.52 -21.40 -21.13
CA VAL A 17 17.14 -21.66 -20.69
C VAL A 17 17.05 -21.76 -19.17
N VAL A 18 18.04 -22.37 -18.50
CA VAL A 18 18.05 -22.49 -17.02
C VAL A 18 18.26 -21.13 -16.35
N ILE A 19 19.10 -20.25 -16.90
CA ILE A 19 19.32 -18.90 -16.36
C ILE A 19 18.08 -18.00 -16.58
N ALA A 20 17.39 -18.14 -17.71
CA ALA A 20 16.15 -17.42 -17.98
C ALA A 20 15.00 -17.86 -17.04
N LEU A 21 14.94 -19.14 -16.66
CA LEU A 21 13.92 -19.67 -15.74
C LEU A 21 14.21 -19.35 -14.27
N THR A 22 15.47 -19.32 -13.83
CA THR A 22 15.82 -18.94 -12.45
C THR A 22 15.80 -17.43 -12.22
N GLY A 23 16.10 -16.63 -13.25
CA GLY A 23 15.98 -15.16 -13.17
C GLY A 23 14.54 -14.66 -13.03
N PHE A 24 13.56 -15.41 -13.54
CA PHE A 24 12.14 -15.02 -13.50
C PHE A 24 11.51 -15.18 -12.09
N TRP A 25 12.02 -16.09 -11.28
CA TRP A 25 11.50 -16.33 -9.92
C TRP A 25 12.01 -15.31 -8.88
N LEU A 26 13.19 -14.72 -9.08
CA LEU A 26 13.78 -13.78 -8.13
C LEU A 26 13.24 -12.34 -8.25
N PHE A 27 12.41 -12.04 -9.25
CA PHE A 27 11.88 -10.69 -9.51
C PHE A 27 10.42 -10.48 -9.10
N GLN A 28 9.73 -11.47 -8.54
CA GLN A 28 8.32 -11.34 -8.13
C GLN A 28 8.10 -10.82 -6.69
N SER A 29 9.11 -10.23 -6.06
CA SER A 29 8.92 -9.47 -4.81
C SER A 29 8.30 -8.09 -5.08
N GLY A 30 7.27 -8.05 -5.94
CA GLY A 30 6.43 -6.88 -6.14
C GLY A 30 5.37 -6.84 -5.04
N SER A 31 5.19 -5.68 -4.42
CA SER A 31 4.13 -5.42 -3.44
C SER A 31 2.78 -5.89 -3.99
N ARG A 32 2.23 -6.98 -3.45
CA ARG A 32 0.94 -7.51 -3.89
C ARG A 32 -0.16 -6.61 -3.35
N ALA A 33 -1.09 -6.20 -4.23
CA ALA A 33 -2.29 -5.50 -3.79
C ALA A 33 -3.09 -6.40 -2.85
N VAL A 34 -3.48 -5.86 -1.71
CA VAL A 34 -4.28 -6.60 -0.72
C VAL A 34 -5.68 -6.81 -1.26
N THR A 35 -6.19 -8.01 -1.04
CA THR A 35 -7.55 -8.37 -1.38
C THR A 35 -8.48 -8.16 -0.18
N ALA A 36 -9.73 -7.78 -0.45
CA ALA A 36 -10.75 -7.67 0.59
C ALA A 36 -10.91 -8.99 1.40
N SER A 37 -10.68 -10.14 0.76
CA SER A 37 -10.68 -11.45 1.42
C SER A 37 -9.53 -11.63 2.42
N GLU A 38 -8.33 -11.14 2.11
CA GLU A 38 -7.20 -11.19 3.05
C GLU A 38 -7.44 -10.30 4.26
N ARG A 39 -7.94 -9.08 4.02
CA ARG A 39 -8.35 -8.16 5.09
C ARG A 39 -9.41 -8.80 5.99
N ALA A 40 -10.47 -9.36 5.42
CA ALA A 40 -11.54 -10.00 6.18
C ALA A 40 -11.02 -11.20 7.00
N ALA A 41 -10.13 -12.02 6.44
CA ALA A 41 -9.53 -13.13 7.18
C ALA A 41 -8.62 -12.66 8.32
N ALA A 42 -7.89 -11.56 8.13
CA ALA A 42 -7.06 -10.95 9.16
C ALA A 42 -7.91 -10.32 10.28
N GLU A 43 -8.98 -9.62 9.92
CA GLU A 43 -9.94 -9.06 10.87
C GLU A 43 -10.64 -10.14 11.70
N ALA A 44 -11.01 -11.27 11.10
CA ALA A 44 -11.55 -12.41 11.84
C ALA A 44 -10.56 -12.98 12.87
N ARG A 45 -9.26 -13.05 12.55
CA ARG A 45 -8.22 -13.45 13.52
C ARG A 45 -8.10 -12.45 14.67
N TRP A 46 -8.21 -11.16 14.37
CA TRP A 46 -8.20 -10.10 15.39
C TRP A 46 -9.39 -10.19 16.33
N GLN A 47 -10.60 -10.39 15.79
CA GLN A 47 -11.82 -10.53 16.59
C GLN A 47 -11.82 -11.79 17.47
N ALA A 48 -11.02 -12.80 17.13
CA ALA A 48 -10.87 -14.02 17.92
C ALA A 48 -9.84 -13.90 19.06
N GLN A 49 -9.16 -12.75 19.21
CA GLN A 49 -8.20 -12.56 20.30
C GLN A 49 -8.90 -12.50 21.66
N SER A 50 -8.27 -13.09 22.68
CA SER A 50 -8.85 -13.20 24.03
C SER A 50 -8.54 -12.00 24.93
N PHE A 51 -7.56 -11.17 24.57
CA PHE A 51 -7.19 -9.99 25.35
C PHE A 51 -7.99 -8.77 24.87
N ALA A 52 -8.44 -7.94 25.81
CA ALA A 52 -9.17 -6.71 25.52
C ALA A 52 -8.27 -5.48 25.60
N ALA A 53 -7.19 -5.53 26.38
CA ALA A 53 -6.27 -4.42 26.58
C ALA A 53 -4.97 -4.64 25.80
N TYR A 54 -4.46 -3.58 25.16
CA TYR A 54 -3.20 -3.61 24.44
C TYR A 54 -2.57 -2.23 24.34
N ARG A 55 -1.25 -2.21 24.22
CA ARG A 55 -0.48 -1.05 23.79
C ARG A 55 -0.25 -1.12 22.29
N ILE A 56 -0.48 -0.03 21.58
CA ILE A 56 -0.25 0.07 20.14
C ILE A 56 0.67 1.25 19.82
N SER A 57 1.72 0.98 19.06
CA SER A 57 2.61 1.99 18.49
C SER A 57 2.37 2.12 17.00
N TYR A 58 2.09 3.33 16.55
CA TYR A 58 1.89 3.71 15.16
C TYR A 58 3.04 4.59 14.71
N ARG A 59 3.72 4.24 13.62
CA ARG A 59 4.78 5.04 13.01
C ARG A 59 4.51 5.23 11.54
N GLU A 60 4.28 6.47 11.13
CA GLU A 60 4.08 6.85 9.74
C GLU A 60 5.33 7.52 9.19
N GLN A 61 5.72 7.15 7.98
CA GLN A 61 6.80 7.75 7.23
C GLN A 61 6.29 8.17 5.85
N SER A 62 6.40 9.46 5.57
CA SER A 62 6.06 10.06 4.27
C SER A 62 7.21 10.97 3.84
N GLY A 63 7.92 10.56 2.78
CA GLY A 63 9.17 11.22 2.37
C GLY A 63 10.20 11.24 3.51
N ARG A 64 10.60 12.45 3.93
CA ARG A 64 11.53 12.68 5.06
C ARG A 64 10.82 12.87 6.40
N THR A 65 9.49 13.01 6.39
CA THR A 65 8.70 13.22 7.59
C THR A 65 8.40 11.87 8.23
N ILE A 66 8.68 11.77 9.52
CA ILE A 66 8.30 10.63 10.35
C ILE A 66 7.47 11.15 11.50
N CYS A 67 6.35 10.51 11.77
CA CYS A 67 5.57 10.78 12.96
C CYS A 67 5.27 9.48 13.71
N GLN A 68 5.06 9.59 15.02
CA GLN A 68 4.85 8.44 15.89
C GLN A 68 3.76 8.74 16.91
N GLN A 69 2.94 7.73 17.18
CA GLN A 69 1.93 7.73 18.24
C GLN A 69 2.02 6.43 19.03
N GLU A 70 1.69 6.51 20.31
CA GLU A 70 1.60 5.35 21.20
C GLU A 70 0.39 5.51 22.11
N LEU A 71 -0.43 4.45 22.17
CA LEU A 71 -1.72 4.44 22.84
C LEU A 71 -1.85 3.21 23.73
N LEU A 72 -2.53 3.36 24.86
CA LEU A 72 -3.11 2.24 25.61
C LEU A 72 -4.60 2.17 25.26
N VAL A 73 -5.05 0.98 24.90
CA VAL A 73 -6.40 0.73 24.41
C VAL A 73 -7.00 -0.44 25.18
N THR A 74 -8.24 -0.29 25.64
CA THR A 74 -9.03 -1.37 26.25
C THR A 74 -10.37 -1.48 25.55
N GLY A 75 -10.71 -2.66 25.06
CA GLY A 75 -11.99 -2.90 24.37
C GLY A 75 -12.20 -2.01 23.16
N GLU A 76 -11.13 -1.70 22.42
CA GLU A 76 -11.12 -0.75 21.29
C GLU A 76 -11.47 0.72 21.67
N ALA A 77 -11.45 1.05 22.97
CA ALA A 77 -11.50 2.42 23.47
C ALA A 77 -10.10 2.88 23.90
N ILE A 78 -9.74 4.13 23.59
CA ILE A 78 -8.44 4.68 23.94
C ILE A 78 -8.50 5.17 25.38
N ASP A 79 -7.81 4.47 26.27
CA ASP A 79 -7.73 4.84 27.68
C ASP A 79 -6.72 5.96 27.89
N GLN A 80 -5.58 5.86 27.20
CA GLN A 80 -4.47 6.79 27.38
C GLN A 80 -3.69 7.01 26.08
N VAL A 81 -3.32 8.27 25.83
CA VAL A 81 -2.31 8.65 24.84
C VAL A 81 -0.96 8.74 25.55
N VAL A 82 -0.06 7.79 25.26
CA VAL A 82 1.30 7.77 25.83
C VAL A 82 2.20 8.75 25.07
N LEU A 83 2.09 8.76 23.75
CA LEU A 83 2.87 9.63 22.87
C LEU A 83 2.03 10.08 21.68
N ASN A 84 2.14 11.35 21.30
CA ASN A 84 1.66 11.84 20.01
C ASN A 84 2.61 12.88 19.43
N ARG A 85 3.39 12.48 18.42
CA ARG A 85 4.26 13.37 17.63
C ARG A 85 3.74 13.63 16.22
N CYS A 86 2.51 13.21 15.94
CA CYS A 86 1.86 13.48 14.66
C CYS A 86 1.02 14.76 14.79
N ASN A 87 0.85 15.49 13.69
CA ASN A 87 -0.02 16.68 13.63
C ASN A 87 -1.52 16.31 13.56
N GLN A 88 -1.89 15.13 14.04
CA GLN A 88 -3.24 14.59 14.00
C GLN A 88 -3.59 13.95 15.34
N PRO A 89 -4.88 13.87 15.72
CA PRO A 89 -5.31 13.20 16.94
C PRO A 89 -4.90 11.71 16.94
N ALA A 90 -4.34 11.25 18.06
CA ALA A 90 -3.96 9.85 18.23
C ALA A 90 -5.22 9.01 18.46
N THR A 91 -5.72 8.40 17.39
CA THR A 91 -7.03 7.73 17.38
C THR A 91 -6.96 6.29 16.86
N TRP A 92 -5.75 5.74 16.72
CA TRP A 92 -5.51 4.46 16.04
C TRP A 92 -5.73 3.26 16.97
N THR A 93 -6.92 2.66 16.87
CA THR A 93 -7.18 1.30 17.36
C THR A 93 -7.05 0.31 16.20
N VAL A 94 -7.01 -0.99 16.46
CA VAL A 94 -6.88 -2.00 15.39
C VAL A 94 -8.13 -1.98 14.50
N SER A 95 -9.31 -1.87 15.08
CA SER A 95 -10.56 -1.74 14.32
C SER A 95 -10.60 -0.46 13.47
N LYS A 96 -10.01 0.64 13.95
CA LYS A 96 -9.89 1.86 13.13
C LYS A 96 -8.91 1.69 11.97
N LEU A 97 -7.81 0.97 12.18
CA LEU A 97 -6.85 0.66 11.11
C LEU A 97 -7.50 -0.17 10.00
N PHE A 98 -8.30 -1.18 10.32
CA PHE A 98 -9.03 -1.97 9.32
C PHE A 98 -9.98 -1.10 8.47
N ARG A 99 -10.78 -0.24 9.10
CA ARG A 99 -11.67 0.69 8.40
C ARG A 99 -10.91 1.70 7.53
N TRP A 100 -9.75 2.15 8.00
CA TRP A 100 -8.90 3.04 7.21
C TRP A 100 -8.33 2.34 5.98
N ILE A 101 -7.83 1.11 6.13
CA ILE A 101 -7.34 0.28 5.02
C ILE A 101 -8.46 0.03 4.00
N GLU A 102 -9.67 -0.27 4.46
CA GLU A 102 -10.85 -0.41 3.58
C GLU A 102 -11.10 0.85 2.74
N GLY A 103 -10.99 2.03 3.36
CA GLY A 103 -11.10 3.30 2.65
C GLY A 103 -10.08 3.42 1.52
N LEU A 104 -8.82 3.07 1.78
CA LEU A 104 -7.75 3.06 0.77
C LEU A 104 -8.04 2.06 -0.36
N GLU A 105 -8.63 0.90 -0.05
CA GLU A 105 -9.03 -0.12 -1.04
C GLU A 105 -10.19 0.33 -1.94
N GLY A 106 -11.10 1.16 -1.41
CA GLY A 106 -12.22 1.74 -2.14
C GLY A 106 -11.84 2.92 -3.04
N GLU A 107 -10.72 3.58 -2.74
CA GLU A 107 -10.22 4.78 -3.42
C GLU A 107 -9.40 4.51 -4.70
N ARG A 108 -9.58 3.35 -5.33
CA ARG A 108 -8.75 2.89 -6.47
C ARG A 108 -8.66 3.87 -7.64
N SER A 109 -9.71 4.67 -7.89
CA SER A 109 -9.67 5.70 -8.93
C SER A 109 -10.72 6.79 -8.69
N ARG A 110 -10.30 8.05 -8.64
CA ARG A 110 -11.19 9.22 -8.55
C ARG A 110 -10.89 10.26 -9.62
N CYS A 111 -11.92 11.01 -9.98
CA CYS A 111 -11.84 12.16 -10.86
C CYS A 111 -11.31 13.39 -10.11
N PHE A 112 -10.42 14.14 -10.74
CA PHE A 112 -9.92 15.43 -10.24
C PHE A 112 -10.10 16.54 -11.31
N PRO A 113 -10.56 17.75 -10.92
CA PRO A 113 -10.89 18.19 -9.55
C PRO A 113 -12.18 17.63 -8.96
N GLY A 114 -13.03 16.98 -9.76
CA GLY A 114 -14.25 16.36 -9.25
C GLY A 114 -14.99 15.54 -10.31
N PRO A 115 -16.09 14.87 -9.94
CA PRO A 115 -16.81 13.97 -10.84
C PRO A 115 -17.43 14.68 -12.07
N GLY A 116 -17.80 15.95 -11.95
CA GLY A 116 -18.31 16.76 -13.07
C GLY A 116 -17.24 17.39 -13.96
N ASN A 117 -15.96 17.22 -13.62
CA ASN A 117 -14.83 17.73 -14.40
C ASN A 117 -13.63 16.79 -14.21
N CYS A 118 -13.62 15.68 -14.96
CA CYS A 118 -12.74 14.55 -14.70
C CYS A 118 -11.48 14.59 -15.58
N ILE A 119 -10.72 15.68 -15.46
CA ILE A 119 -9.51 15.95 -16.26
C ILE A 119 -8.38 14.99 -15.86
N CYS A 120 -8.16 14.82 -14.56
CA CYS A 120 -7.12 13.95 -14.04
C CYS A 120 -7.73 12.75 -13.31
N ARG A 121 -7.00 11.64 -13.32
CA ARG A 121 -7.30 10.44 -12.54
C ARG A 121 -6.35 10.36 -11.36
N VAL A 122 -6.90 10.24 -10.17
CA VAL A 122 -6.15 9.96 -8.94
C VAL A 122 -6.32 8.48 -8.65
N ALA A 123 -5.22 7.76 -8.44
CA ALA A 123 -5.24 6.35 -8.10
C ALA A 123 -4.41 6.08 -6.83
N VAL A 124 -4.88 5.17 -6.00
CA VAL A 124 -4.17 4.68 -4.81
C VAL A 124 -3.68 3.27 -5.08
N THR A 125 -2.40 3.06 -4.82
CA THR A 125 -1.82 1.71 -4.70
C THR A 125 -1.65 1.40 -3.23
N THR A 126 -2.07 0.22 -2.79
CA THR A 126 -2.03 -0.19 -1.38
C THR A 126 -1.55 -1.62 -1.25
N ALA A 127 -0.65 -1.86 -0.30
CA ALA A 127 -0.23 -3.17 0.17
C ALA A 127 -0.23 -3.16 1.72
N VAL A 128 -0.61 -4.28 2.33
CA VAL A 128 -0.73 -4.43 3.79
C VAL A 128 -0.18 -5.79 4.15
N ASP A 129 0.66 -5.80 5.17
CA ASP A 129 1.12 -6.99 5.84
C ASP A 129 0.37 -7.11 7.18
N TYR A 130 -0.10 -8.31 7.49
CA TYR A 130 -0.86 -8.60 8.71
C TYR A 130 -0.08 -9.56 9.60
N ASP A 131 -0.26 -9.44 10.91
CA ASP A 131 0.25 -10.44 11.84
C ASP A 131 -0.39 -11.81 11.58
N ALA A 132 0.44 -12.84 11.48
CA ALA A 132 -0.01 -14.19 11.12
C ALA A 132 -0.89 -14.82 12.21
N GLN A 133 -0.62 -14.52 13.49
CA GLN A 133 -1.33 -15.12 14.62
C GLN A 133 -2.51 -14.26 15.06
N ARG A 134 -2.30 -12.96 15.18
CA ARG A 134 -3.24 -12.01 15.77
C ARG A 134 -4.06 -11.24 14.75
N GLY A 135 -3.63 -11.20 13.49
CA GLY A 135 -4.41 -10.61 12.39
C GLY A 135 -4.38 -9.09 12.28
N TYR A 136 -3.86 -8.34 13.27
CA TYR A 136 -3.76 -6.87 13.15
C TYR A 136 -2.79 -6.46 12.02
N PRO A 137 -2.99 -5.29 11.36
CA PRO A 137 -2.05 -4.78 10.37
C PRO A 137 -0.69 -4.48 11.01
N THR A 138 0.42 -4.99 10.48
CA THR A 138 1.79 -4.72 10.97
C THR A 138 2.52 -3.70 10.10
N GLU A 139 2.19 -3.66 8.82
CA GLU A 139 2.70 -2.67 7.87
C GLU A 139 1.64 -2.31 6.84
N VAL A 140 1.44 -1.02 6.56
CA VAL A 140 0.62 -0.53 5.45
C VAL A 140 1.50 0.36 4.57
N ARG A 141 1.62 -0.02 3.29
CA ARG A 141 2.32 0.74 2.26
C ARG A 141 1.30 1.24 1.25
N TYR A 142 1.22 2.55 1.05
CA TYR A 142 0.36 3.10 0.02
C TYR A 142 0.99 4.28 -0.70
N ALA A 143 0.56 4.53 -1.93
CA ALA A 143 0.98 5.68 -2.70
C ALA A 143 -0.17 6.25 -3.53
N TRP A 144 -0.35 7.57 -3.41
CA TRP A 144 -1.24 8.34 -4.27
C TRP A 144 -0.49 8.71 -5.54
N THR A 145 -1.12 8.45 -6.68
CA THR A 145 -0.63 8.86 -8.00
C THR A 145 -1.71 9.68 -8.69
N MET A 146 -1.30 10.70 -9.44
CA MET A 146 -2.20 11.47 -10.29
C MET A 146 -1.66 11.42 -11.71
N GLY A 147 -2.55 11.13 -12.65
CA GLY A 147 -2.22 11.10 -14.07
C GLY A 147 -3.34 11.68 -14.92
N PRO A 148 -3.07 11.96 -16.20
CA PRO A 148 -4.10 12.32 -17.16
C PRO A 148 -5.21 11.26 -17.23
N ASN A 149 -6.47 11.72 -17.33
CA ASN A 149 -7.57 10.81 -17.60
C ASN A 149 -7.86 10.74 -19.11
N TRP A 150 -6.98 10.06 -19.85
CA TRP A 150 -7.05 9.96 -21.32
C TRP A 150 -8.40 9.47 -21.86
N GLY A 151 -9.13 8.68 -21.06
CA GLY A 151 -10.45 8.15 -21.43
C GLY A 151 -11.62 9.11 -21.20
N HIS A 152 -11.40 10.31 -20.67
CA HIS A 152 -12.46 11.27 -20.38
C HIS A 152 -12.37 12.51 -21.27
N GLY A 153 -13.49 12.92 -21.85
CA GLY A 153 -13.54 14.06 -22.79
C GLY A 153 -13.08 15.38 -22.20
N ASP A 154 -13.28 15.58 -20.89
CA ASP A 154 -12.87 16.81 -20.18
C ASP A 154 -11.37 17.04 -20.23
N TYR A 155 -10.56 15.98 -20.22
CA TYR A 155 -9.12 16.09 -20.35
C TYR A 155 -8.74 16.72 -21.69
N TRP A 156 -9.26 16.15 -22.79
CA TRP A 156 -9.00 16.65 -24.14
C TRP A 156 -9.57 18.04 -24.37
N ARG A 157 -10.79 18.31 -23.90
CA ARG A 157 -11.40 19.64 -23.97
C ARG A 157 -10.51 20.67 -23.28
N THR A 158 -10.07 20.38 -22.06
CA THR A 158 -9.18 21.27 -21.29
C THR A 158 -7.85 21.51 -21.99
N LEU A 159 -7.24 20.47 -22.55
CA LEU A 159 -5.97 20.61 -23.29
C LEU A 159 -6.10 21.52 -24.51
N LEU A 160 -7.26 21.47 -25.19
CA LEU A 160 -7.53 22.29 -26.38
C LEU A 160 -7.97 23.72 -26.04
N THR A 161 -8.75 23.91 -24.98
CA THR A 161 -9.35 25.21 -24.66
C THR A 161 -8.56 26.02 -23.62
N ASN A 162 -7.66 25.37 -22.88
CA ASN A 162 -6.87 26.01 -21.82
C ASN A 162 -5.37 25.76 -22.03
N PRO A 163 -4.69 26.60 -22.84
CA PRO A 163 -3.25 26.48 -23.09
C PRO A 163 -2.38 26.69 -21.84
N ALA A 164 -2.95 27.27 -20.77
CA ALA A 164 -2.27 27.43 -19.47
C ALA A 164 -2.46 26.24 -18.53
N PHE A 165 -3.11 25.15 -18.97
CA PHE A 165 -3.32 23.97 -18.14
C PHE A 165 -1.97 23.32 -17.77
N PRO A 166 -1.61 23.24 -16.47
CA PRO A 166 -0.27 22.77 -16.05
C PRO A 166 -0.10 21.24 -16.13
N GLY A 167 -1.10 20.51 -16.62
CA GLY A 167 -1.12 19.04 -16.63
C GLY A 167 -1.59 18.42 -15.31
N CYS A 168 -1.53 17.09 -15.25
CA CYS A 168 -1.96 16.31 -14.08
C CYS A 168 -0.81 15.91 -13.13
N SER A 169 0.41 16.35 -13.44
CA SER A 169 1.57 16.13 -12.59
C SER A 169 1.72 17.30 -11.62
N ARG A 170 1.37 17.10 -10.35
CA ARG A 170 1.57 18.12 -9.30
C ARG A 170 2.76 17.75 -8.40
N PRO A 171 3.82 18.59 -8.35
CA PRO A 171 4.89 18.43 -7.37
C PRO A 171 4.31 18.42 -5.95
N GLY A 172 4.69 17.44 -5.14
CA GLY A 172 4.21 17.29 -3.76
C GLY A 172 2.80 16.72 -3.61
N PHE A 173 2.10 16.38 -4.69
CA PHE A 173 0.86 15.61 -4.60
C PHE A 173 1.16 14.12 -4.55
N GLY A 174 0.90 13.50 -3.40
CA GLY A 174 1.11 12.07 -3.20
C GLY A 174 2.57 11.69 -2.98
N GLY A 175 2.85 10.40 -3.12
CA GLY A 175 4.13 9.79 -2.78
C GLY A 175 3.95 8.54 -1.90
N PRO A 176 5.00 7.72 -1.75
CA PRO A 176 4.96 6.52 -0.93
C PRO A 176 4.85 6.91 0.55
N VAL A 177 3.86 6.32 1.20
CA VAL A 177 3.68 6.35 2.64
C VAL A 177 3.83 4.94 3.17
N ARG A 178 4.57 4.82 4.27
CA ARG A 178 4.74 3.57 5.01
C ARG A 178 4.29 3.78 6.44
N VAL A 179 3.36 2.95 6.89
CA VAL A 179 2.88 2.89 8.26
C VAL A 179 3.34 1.58 8.87
N MET A 180 4.01 1.64 10.01
CA MET A 180 4.39 0.49 10.81
C MET A 180 3.58 0.48 12.09
N VAL A 181 3.11 -0.70 12.47
CA VAL A 181 2.29 -0.91 13.65
C VAL A 181 2.90 -2.03 14.49
N VAL A 182 3.11 -1.74 15.77
CA VAL A 182 3.55 -2.71 16.76
C VAL A 182 2.49 -2.78 17.85
N LEU A 183 2.14 -4.00 18.26
CA LEU A 183 1.13 -4.23 19.28
C LEU A 183 1.66 -5.17 20.36
N GLU A 184 1.45 -4.76 21.61
CA GLU A 184 1.79 -5.51 22.81
C GLU A 184 0.50 -5.75 23.63
N PRO A 185 0.04 -7.00 23.79
CA PRO A 185 -1.09 -7.31 24.66
C PRO A 185 -0.79 -6.91 26.10
N LEU A 186 -1.78 -6.35 26.79
CA LEU A 186 -1.67 -6.01 28.20
C LEU A 186 -2.40 -7.06 29.06
N PRO A 187 -1.96 -7.25 30.32
CA PRO A 187 -2.61 -8.16 31.27
C PRO A 187 -4.07 -7.80 31.56
#